data_AF-A0A3P7WU75-F1
#
_entry.id   AF-A0A3P7WU75-F1
#
_cell.length_a   1.000
_cell.length_b   1.000
_cell.length_c   1.000
_cell.angle_alpha   90.00
_cell.angle_beta   90.00
_cell.angle_gamma   90.00
#
_symmetry.space_group_name_H-M   'P 1'
#
loop_
_entity.id
_entity.type
_entity.pdbx_description
1 polymer ?
#
loop_
_entity_poly.entity_id
_entity_poly.type
_entity_poly.pdbx_seq_one_letter_code
_entity_poly.pdbx_strand_id
1 'polypeptide(L)'
;MYGAGTWRTKTTTIKKVQVFIYSCLRKILNIHWPNTISNSILWERTNQLPAEEEIRKRRWKWIGHTLRKSSNCITRQALTWNPEGK
;
A
#
# COMPACT_ATOMS: atom_id res chain seq x y z
N MET A 1 -6.70 -4.27 21.01
CA MET A 1 -5.85 -4.77 19.90
C MET A 1 -6.37 -4.24 18.57
N TYR A 2 -5.78 -3.18 18.02
CA TYR A 2 -6.27 -2.48 16.80
C TYR A 2 -5.60 -2.96 15.49
N GLY A 3 -4.78 -4.01 15.52
CA GLY A 3 -3.88 -4.40 14.43
C GLY A 3 -4.38 -5.52 13.51
N ALA A 4 -5.51 -6.16 13.79
CA ALA A 4 -5.96 -7.31 12.99
C ALA A 4 -6.42 -6.94 11.57
N GLY A 5 -6.79 -5.67 11.33
CA GLY A 5 -7.25 -5.18 10.04
C GLY A 5 -6.15 -4.75 9.06
N THR A 6 -4.90 -4.55 9.50
CA THR A 6 -3.84 -3.97 8.66
C THR A 6 -3.08 -4.99 7.82
N TRP A 7 -3.10 -6.27 8.23
CA TRP A 7 -2.48 -7.36 7.47
C TRP A 7 -3.30 -7.77 6.25
N ARG A 8 -4.62 -7.95 6.43
CA ARG A 8 -5.53 -8.27 5.32
C ARG A 8 -6.07 -6.99 4.70
N THR A 9 -5.23 -6.26 3.96
CA THR A 9 -5.72 -5.17 3.11
C THR A 9 -6.71 -5.73 2.10
N LYS A 10 -7.96 -5.27 2.17
CA LYS A 10 -8.96 -5.59 1.16
C LYS A 10 -8.58 -4.86 -0.13
N THR A 11 -8.65 -5.55 -1.26
CA THR A 11 -8.42 -4.98 -2.59
C THR A 11 -9.29 -3.74 -2.85
N THR A 12 -10.47 -3.69 -2.23
CA THR A 12 -11.36 -2.52 -2.26
C THR A 12 -10.76 -1.27 -1.61
N THR A 13 -10.07 -1.40 -0.47
CA THR A 13 -9.38 -0.28 0.19
C THR A 13 -8.21 0.23 -0.65
N ILE A 14 -7.43 -0.68 -1.24
CA ILE A 14 -6.32 -0.33 -2.13
C ILE A 14 -6.84 0.43 -3.36
N LYS A 15 -7.91 -0.07 -4.00
CA LYS A 15 -8.56 0.60 -5.14
C LYS A 15 -9.05 2.01 -4.79
N LYS A 16 -9.66 2.20 -3.62
CA LYS A 16 -10.10 3.54 -3.15
C LYS A 16 -8.92 4.52 -3.03
N VAL A 17 -7.80 4.07 -2.45
CA VAL A 17 -6.58 4.88 -2.36
C VAL A 17 -6.02 5.22 -3.74
N GLN A 18 -6.01 4.26 -4.66
CA GLN A 18 -5.57 4.51 -6.03
C GLN A 18 -6.43 5.57 -6.74
N VAL A 19 -7.77 5.47 -6.66
CA VAL A 19 -8.69 6.46 -7.26
C VAL A 19 -8.43 7.85 -6.69
N PHE A 20 -8.20 7.95 -5.38
CA PHE A 20 -7.85 9.22 -4.74
C PHE A 20 -6.55 9.80 -5.30
N ILE A 21 -5.48 9.01 -5.37
CA ILE A 21 -4.18 9.43 -5.95
C ILE A 21 -4.37 9.91 -7.39
N TYR A 22 -5.09 9.18 -8.23
CA TYR A 22 -5.36 9.60 -9.62
C TYR A 22 -6.09 10.94 -9.69
N SER A 23 -7.07 11.16 -8.82
CA SER A 23 -7.81 12.42 -8.77
C SER A 23 -6.91 13.60 -8.41
N CYS A 24 -5.98 13.40 -7.47
CA CYS A 24 -4.99 14.40 -7.08
C CYS A 24 -3.99 14.69 -8.21
N LEU A 25 -3.45 13.65 -8.85
CA LEU A 25 -2.49 13.82 -9.95
C LEU A 25 -3.10 14.58 -11.13
N ARG A 26 -4.36 14.30 -11.48
CA ARG A 26 -5.05 15.05 -12.54
C ARG A 26 -5.23 16.53 -12.20
N LYS A 27 -5.54 16.84 -10.93
CA LYS A 27 -5.62 18.24 -10.44
C LYS A 27 -4.26 18.94 -10.47
N ILE A 28 -3.20 18.27 -10.03
CA ILE A 28 -1.83 18.83 -10.02
C ILE A 28 -1.34 19.11 -11.45
N LEU A 29 -1.63 18.20 -12.38
CA LEU A 29 -1.28 18.36 -13.80
C LEU A 29 -2.25 19.25 -14.58
N ASN A 30 -3.20 19.89 -13.89
CA ASN A 30 -4.19 20.80 -14.46
C ASN A 30 -4.99 20.21 -15.64
N ILE A 31 -5.22 18.88 -15.63
CA ILE A 31 -5.91 18.17 -16.70
C ILE A 31 -7.42 18.38 -16.52
N HIS A 32 -7.98 19.18 -17.41
CA HIS A 32 -9.41 19.43 -17.47
C HIS A 32 -10.05 18.63 -18.59
N TRP A 33 -11.34 18.35 -18.42
CA TRP A 33 -12.18 17.92 -19.52
C TRP A 33 -12.12 18.97 -20.65
N PRO A 34 -12.03 18.62 -21.94
CA PRO A 34 -12.28 17.30 -22.58
C PRO A 34 -11.03 16.43 -22.75
N ASN A 35 -9.87 16.83 -22.23
CA ASN A 35 -8.62 16.07 -22.40
C ASN A 35 -8.67 14.77 -21.58
N THR A 36 -9.06 13.68 -22.24
CA THR A 36 -9.18 12.35 -21.65
C THR A 36 -7.84 11.63 -21.74
N ILE A 37 -6.97 11.86 -20.77
CA ILE A 37 -5.70 11.13 -20.63
C ILE A 37 -5.98 9.80 -19.93
N SER A 38 -5.49 8.70 -20.51
CA SER A 38 -5.58 7.37 -19.91
C SER A 38 -4.77 7.30 -18.61
N ASN A 39 -5.16 6.42 -17.69
CA ASN A 39 -4.42 6.26 -16.43
C ASN A 39 -2.97 5.81 -16.66
N SER A 40 -2.69 5.04 -17.72
CA SER A 40 -1.33 4.60 -18.06
C SER A 40 -0.40 5.76 -18.44
N ILE A 41 -0.87 6.70 -19.26
CA ILE A 41 -0.10 7.88 -19.66
C ILE A 41 0.13 8.82 -18.46
N LEU A 42 -0.86 8.92 -17.56
CA LEU A 42 -0.73 9.69 -16.33
C LEU A 42 0.39 9.13 -15.42
N TRP A 43 0.54 7.80 -15.36
CA TRP A 43 1.64 7.16 -14.64
C TRP A 43 2.99 7.42 -15.27
N GLU A 44 3.09 7.24 -16.59
CA GLU A 44 4.35 7.42 -17.32
C GLU A 44 4.89 8.84 -17.14
N ARG A 45 4.01 9.85 -17.15
CA ARG A 45 4.38 11.25 -16.90
C ARG A 45 4.80 11.56 -15.47
N THR A 46 4.27 10.84 -14.49
CA THR A 46 4.51 11.12 -13.07
C THR A 46 5.62 10.27 -12.47
N ASN A 47 6.06 9.22 -13.19
CA ASN A 47 7.06 8.25 -12.77
C ASN A 47 6.76 7.66 -11.37
N GLN A 48 5.47 7.57 -11.02
CA GLN A 48 5.02 7.03 -9.74
C GLN A 48 4.80 5.51 -9.85
N LEU A 49 4.77 4.81 -8.71
CA LEU A 49 4.41 3.38 -8.65
C LEU A 49 2.96 3.19 -8.17
N PRO A 50 2.23 2.16 -8.66
CA PRO A 50 0.90 1.83 -8.17
C PRO A 50 0.86 1.74 -6.64
N ALA A 51 -0.22 2.26 -6.03
CA ALA A 51 -0.34 2.27 -4.56
C ALA A 51 -0.16 0.88 -3.94
N GLU A 52 -0.59 -0.18 -4.65
CA GLU A 52 -0.38 -1.56 -4.24
C GLU A 52 1.11 -1.92 -4.13
N GLU A 53 1.92 -1.52 -5.09
CA GLU A 53 3.35 -1.79 -5.12
C GLU A 53 4.09 -1.01 -4.03
N GLU A 54 3.72 0.25 -3.80
CA GLU A 54 4.23 1.04 -2.68
C GLU A 54 3.86 0.41 -1.33
N ILE A 55 2.62 -0.06 -1.15
CA ILE A 55 2.18 -0.76 0.06
C ILE A 55 2.97 -2.06 0.24
N ARG A 56 3.18 -2.83 -0.83
CA ARG A 56 3.98 -4.08 -0.82
C ARG A 56 5.42 -3.80 -0.41
N LYS A 57 6.05 -2.80 -1.01
CA LYS A 57 7.44 -2.39 -0.70
C LYS A 57 7.58 -1.96 0.76
N ARG A 58 6.64 -1.16 1.27
CA ARG A 58 6.62 -0.74 2.69
C ARG A 58 6.43 -1.91 3.64
N ARG A 59 5.56 -2.87 3.30
CA ARG A 59 5.39 -4.11 4.07
C ARG A 59 6.66 -4.92 4.14
N TRP A 60 7.33 -5.17 3.01
CA TRP A 60 8.60 -5.89 2.98
C TRP A 60 9.69 -5.18 3.80
N LYS A 61 9.78 -3.85 3.68
CA LYS A 61 10.71 -3.06 4.50
C LYS A 61 10.42 -3.18 6.00
N TRP A 62 9.15 -3.18 6.39
CA TRP A 62 8.73 -3.36 7.77
C TRP A 62 9.04 -4.78 8.28
N ILE A 63 8.74 -5.82 7.48
CA ILE A 63 9.10 -7.21 7.80
C ILE A 63 10.61 -7.34 8.01
N GLY A 64 11.42 -6.80 7.10
CA GLY A 64 12.88 -6.81 7.23
C GLY A 64 13.39 -6.02 8.44
N HIS A 65 12.68 -4.98 8.89
CA HIS A 65 13.00 -4.29 10.15
C HIS A 65 12.66 -5.16 11.36
N THR A 66 11.47 -5.76 11.39
CA THR A 66 11.02 -6.63 12.48
C THR A 66 11.89 -7.88 12.61
N LEU A 67 12.32 -8.50 11.52
CA LEU A 67 13.21 -9.67 11.52
C LEU A 67 14.60 -9.37 12.08
N ARG A 68 15.08 -8.12 11.96
CA ARG A 68 16.36 -7.67 12.55
C ARG A 68 16.29 -7.46 14.07
N LYS A 69 15.11 -7.47 14.69
CA LYS A 69 14.96 -7.43 16.15
C LYS A 69 15.33 -8.79 16.77
N SER A 70 15.66 -8.79 18.06
CA SER A 70 15.96 -10.01 18.81
C SER A 70 14.81 -11.03 18.74
N SER A 71 15.14 -12.32 18.84
CA SER A 71 14.17 -13.43 18.80
C SER A 71 13.09 -13.32 19.88
N ASN A 72 13.42 -12.69 21.01
CA ASN A 72 12.52 -12.53 22.15
C ASN A 72 11.61 -11.31 22.01
N CYS A 73 11.77 -10.51 20.94
CA CYS A 73 10.94 -9.34 20.71
C CYS A 73 9.53 -9.78 20.30
N ILE A 74 8.52 -9.31 21.06
CA ILE A 74 7.11 -9.63 20.86
C ILE A 74 6.66 -9.37 19.41
N THR A 75 7.18 -8.33 18.76
CA THR A 75 6.85 -8.01 17.36
C THR A 75 7.36 -9.04 16.36
N ARG A 76 8.50 -9.68 16.64
CA ARG A 76 9.06 -10.75 15.80
C ARG A 76 8.33 -12.07 16.04
N GLN A 77 7.97 -12.37 17.29
CA GLN A 77 7.17 -13.56 17.63
C GLN A 77 5.75 -13.46 17.04
N ALA A 78 5.14 -12.28 17.11
CA ALA A 78 3.81 -12.02 16.53
C ALA A 78 3.79 -12.17 14.99
N LEU A 79 4.94 -12.01 14.31
CA LEU A 79 5.03 -12.23 12.87
C LEU A 79 4.93 -13.72 12.49
N THR A 80 5.46 -14.60 13.34
CA THR A 80 5.43 -16.06 13.15
C THR A 80 4.24 -16.74 13.83
N TRP A 81 3.45 -15.98 14.57
CA TRP A 81 2.33 -16.51 15.33
C TRP A 81 1.18 -16.90 14.41
N ASN A 82 0.94 -18.19 14.26
CA ASN A 82 -0.29 -18.73 13.67
C ASN A 82 -1.25 -19.06 14.83
N PRO A 83 -2.34 -18.31 15.04
CA PRO A 83 -3.30 -18.67 16.06
C PRO A 83 -3.96 -19.98 15.63
N GLU A 84 -3.70 -21.07 16.36
CA GLU A 84 -4.44 -22.31 16.20
C GLU A 84 -5.93 -21.99 16.39
N GLY A 85 -6.69 -22.10 15.30
CA GLY A 85 -8.12 -21.90 15.31
C GLY A 85 -8.76 -22.97 16.20
N LYS A 86 -9.54 -22.54 17.18
CA LYS A 86 -10.66 -23.35 17.68
C LYS A 86 -11.81 -23.27 16.69
#